data_AF-A0A9D1BZ83-F1
#
_entry.id   AF-A0A9D1BZ83-F1
#
_cell.length_a   1.000
_cell.length_b   1.000
_cell.length_c   1.000
_cell.angle_alpha   90.00
_cell.angle_beta   90.00
_cell.angle_gamma   90.00
#
_symmetry.space_group_name_H-M   'P 1'
#
loop_
_entity.id
_entity.type
_entity.pdbx_description
1 polymer ?
#
loop_
_entity_poly.entity_id
_entity_poly.type
_entity_poly.pdbx_seq_one_letter_code
_entity_poly.pdbx_strand_id
1 'polypeptide(L)' 'MLKHIVHPSSVLVTFILMLRLALSKPQRKHLFRTVDAIIVCEGRKTLANLYRQWVEAPDVSAVADFFRLSP' A
#
# COMPACT_ATOMS: atom_id res chain seq x y z
N MET A 1 -12.93 -0.88 13.40
CA MET A 1 -11.78 -0.02 13.08
C MET A 1 -12.23 0.96 12.02
N LEU A 2 -12.05 2.26 12.24
CA LEU A 2 -12.39 3.25 11.22
C LEU A 2 -11.44 3.06 10.03
N LYS A 3 -11.95 3.11 8.80
CA LYS A 3 -11.09 3.08 7.61
C LYS A 3 -10.63 4.50 7.34
N HIS A 4 -9.34 4.70 7.15
CA HIS A 4 -8.73 6.03 7.12
C HIS A 4 -8.27 6.46 5.73
N ILE A 5 -8.10 5.53 4.79
CA ILE A 5 -7.49 5.81 3.50
C ILE A 5 -8.51 5.65 2.38
N VAL A 6 -8.88 6.77 1.75
CA VAL A 6 -9.77 6.84 0.58
C VAL A 6 -8.95 6.88 -0.70
N HIS A 7 -7.89 7.69 -0.71
CA HIS A 7 -6.97 7.86 -1.82
C HIS A 7 -5.51 7.86 -1.31
N PRO A 8 -4.53 7.47 -2.14
CA PRO A 8 -3.13 7.58 -1.78
C PRO A 8 -2.72 9.03 -1.49
N SER A 9 -1.78 9.23 -0.58
CA SER A 9 -1.22 10.55 -0.30
C SER A 9 -0.44 11.06 -1.50
N SER A 10 -0.79 12.26 -2.01
CA SER A 10 -0.09 12.87 -3.15
C SER A 10 1.38 13.15 -2.85
N VAL A 11 1.69 13.57 -1.62
CA VAL A 11 3.07 13.81 -1.17
C VAL A 11 3.88 12.51 -1.18
N LEU A 12 3.29 11.42 -0.66
CA LEU A 12 3.94 10.12 -0.63
C LEU A 12 4.16 9.55 -2.03
N VAL A 13 3.16 9.68 -2.91
CA VAL A 13 3.27 9.26 -4.31
C VAL A 13 4.41 10.00 -5.00
N THR A 14 4.49 11.33 -4.85
CA THR A 14 5.59 12.13 -5.41
C THR A 14 6.94 11.68 -4.89
N PHE A 15 7.08 11.47 -3.58
CA PHE A 15 8.31 10.98 -2.97
C PHE A 15 8.75 9.63 -3.57
N ILE A 16 7.84 8.66 -3.65
CA ILE A 16 8.17 7.34 -4.19
C ILE A 16 8.51 7.40 -5.68
N LEU A 17 7.82 8.24 -6.47
CA LEU A 17 8.13 8.42 -7.88
C LEU A 17 9.52 9.05 -8.09
N MET A 18 9.97 9.92 -7.18
CA MET A 18 11.32 10.50 -7.21
C MET A 18 12.43 9.48 -6.98
N LEU A 19 12.14 8.32 -6.36
CA LEU A 19 13.10 7.23 -6.20
C LEU A 19 13.45 6.54 -7.53
N ARG A 20 12.70 6.82 -8.60
CA ARG A 20 12.93 6.29 -9.96
C ARG A 20 13.05 4.77 -10.01
N LEU A 21 12.28 4.08 -9.17
CA LEU A 21 12.23 2.62 -9.16
C LEU A 21 11.60 2.09 -10.46
N ALA A 22 12.20 1.06 -11.05
CA ALA A 22 11.72 0.42 -12.26
C ALA A 22 10.52 -0.50 -11.99
N LEU A 23 9.39 0.09 -11.57
CA LEU A 23 8.17 -0.62 -11.19
C LEU A 23 7.08 -0.47 -12.25
N SER A 24 6.46 -1.59 -12.60
CA SER A 24 5.25 -1.63 -13.42
C SER A 24 4.10 -0.85 -12.75
N LYS A 25 3.05 -0.55 -13.52
CA LYS A 25 1.87 0.15 -12.98
C LYS A 25 1.19 -0.63 -11.84
N PRO A 26 1.00 -1.97 -11.92
CA PRO A 26 0.47 -2.74 -10.80
C PRO A 26 1.37 -2.73 -9.55
N GLN A 27 2.68 -2.91 -9.72
CA GLN A 27 3.63 -2.87 -8.61
C GLN A 27 3.61 -1.53 -7.88
N ARG A 28 3.59 -0.41 -8.62
CA ARG A 28 3.45 0.93 -8.03
C ARG A 28 2.16 1.08 -7.23
N LYS A 29 1.04 0.55 -7.74
CA LYS A 29 -0.24 0.59 -7.03
C LYS A 29 -0.16 -0.12 -5.67
N HIS A 30 0.43 -1.32 -5.63
CA HIS A 30 0.61 -2.06 -4.38
C HIS A 30 1.60 -1.39 -3.43
N LEU A 31 2.69 -0.82 -3.97
CA LEU A 31 3.67 -0.07 -3.18
C LEU A 31 3.02 1.14 -2.51
N PHE A 32 2.35 2.01 -3.26
CA PHE A 32 1.67 3.19 -2.70
C PHE A 32 0.67 2.78 -1.62
N ARG A 33 -0.16 1.77 -1.92
CA ARG A 33 -1.16 1.28 -0.96
C ARG A 33 -0.55 0.81 0.36
N THR A 34 0.57 0.10 0.27
CA THR A 34 1.22 -0.47 1.44
C THR A 34 1.91 0.60 2.26
N VAL A 35 2.58 1.57 1.63
CA VAL A 35 3.32 2.61 2.36
C VAL A 35 2.36 3.59 3.05
N ASP A 36 1.28 4.03 2.40
CA ASP A 36 0.24 4.82 3.05
C ASP A 36 -0.35 4.08 4.27
N ALA A 37 -0.65 2.78 4.11
CA ALA A 37 -1.16 1.97 5.22
C ALA A 37 -0.15 1.79 6.36
N ILE A 38 1.14 1.69 6.08
CA ILE A 38 2.19 1.60 7.12
C ILE A 38 2.20 2.87 7.96
N ILE A 39 2.02 4.03 7.34
CA ILE A 39 2.03 5.33 8.04
C ILE A 39 0.79 5.46 8.93
N VAL A 40 -0.39 5.08 8.43
CA VAL A 40 -1.66 5.28 9.12
C VAL A 40 -1.97 4.17 10.14
N CYS A 41 -1.50 2.95 9.92
CA CYS A 41 -1.85 1.81 10.77
C CYS A 41 -1.17 1.89 12.14
N GLU A 42 -1.97 2.16 13.16
CA GLU A 42 -1.60 2.01 14.56
C GLU A 42 -1.46 0.53 14.95
N GLY A 43 -0.61 0.24 15.93
CA GLY A 43 -0.37 -1.13 16.43
C GLY A 43 0.41 -2.03 15.48
N ARG A 44 0.10 -3.34 15.50
CA ARG A 44 0.84 -4.38 14.76
C ARG A 44 0.57 -4.27 13.25
N LYS A 45 1.63 -4.14 12.46
CA LYS A 45 1.58 -3.96 10.99
C LYS A 45 1.59 -5.28 10.23
N THR A 46 0.53 -6.09 10.38
CA THR A 46 0.31 -7.25 9.50
C THR A 46 -0.31 -6.80 8.18
N LEU A 47 -0.11 -7.53 7.07
CA LEU A 47 -0.75 -7.18 5.77
C LEU A 47 -2.27 -7.01 5.90
N ALA A 48 -2.92 -7.88 6.67
CA ALA A 48 -4.34 -7.77 6.96
C ALA A 48 -4.71 -6.49 7.75
N ASN A 49 -3.87 -6.03 8.67
CA ASN A 49 -4.12 -4.78 9.41
C ASN A 49 -3.87 -3.55 8.54
N LEU A 50 -2.83 -3.58 7.70
CA LEU A 50 -2.52 -2.52 6.76
C LEU A 50 -3.64 -2.31 5.74
N TYR A 51 -4.10 -3.40 5.12
CA TYR A 51 -5.12 -3.31 4.06
C TYR A 51 -6.53 -3.06 4.58
N ARG A 52 -6.78 -3.31 5.87
CA ARG A 52 -8.00 -2.86 6.55
C ARG A 52 -8.11 -1.34 6.71
N GLN A 53 -7.01 -0.58 6.56
CA GLN A 53 -7.04 0.88 6.58
C GLN A 53 -7.71 1.48 5.32
N TRP A 54 -7.74 0.73 4.22
CA TRP A 54 -8.26 1.17 2.93
C TRP A 54 -9.77 0.99 2.83
N VAL A 55 -10.48 2.04 2.39
CA VAL A 55 -11.92 1.98 2.13
C VAL A 55 -12.27 0.89 1.12
N GLU A 56 -11.53 0.83 0.01
CA GLU A 56 -11.69 -0.16 -1.07
C GLU A 56 -11.46 -1.61 -0.61
N ALA A 57 -10.79 -1.82 0.54
CA ALA A 57 -10.47 -3.13 1.11
C ALA A 57 -9.91 -4.15 0.08
N PRO A 58 -8.72 -3.88 -0.50
CA PRO A 58 -8.14 -4.78 -1.49
C PRO A 58 -7.86 -6.17 -0.89
N ASP A 59 -7.96 -7.22 -1.73
CA ASP A 59 -7.63 -8.58 -1.33
C ASP A 59 -6.17 -8.69 -0.83
N VAL A 60 -6.03 -9.19 0.40
CA VAL A 60 -4.75 -9.34 1.09
C VAL A 60 -3.86 -10.38 0.41
N SER A 61 -4.45 -11.37 -0.26
CA SER A 61 -3.70 -12.41 -0.99
C SER A 61 -2.91 -11.81 -2.15
N ALA A 62 -3.54 -10.92 -2.93
CA ALA A 62 -2.87 -10.20 -4.01
C ALA A 62 -1.71 -9.33 -3.51
N VAL A 63 -1.79 -8.82 -2.28
CA VAL A 63 -0.70 -8.06 -1.65
C VAL A 63 0.45 -8.97 -1.23
N ALA A 64 0.12 -10.12 -0.63
CA ALA A 64 1.14 -11.11 -0.27
C ALA A 64 1.89 -11.57 -1.52
N ASP A 65 1.19 -11.79 -2.64
CA ASP A 65 1.81 -12.13 -3.91
C ASP A 65 2.64 -10.98 -4.49
N PHE A 66 2.26 -9.72 -4.30
CA PHE A 66 3.14 -8.60 -4.63
C PHE A 66 4.47 -8.66 -3.87
N PHE A 67 4.47 -8.99 -2.57
CA PHE A 67 5.72 -9.09 -1.81
C PHE A 67 6.52 -10.36 -2.07
N ARG A 68 5.87 -11.43 -2.52
CA ARG A 68 6.49 -12.76 -2.64
C ARG A 68 6.81 -13.17 -4.08
N LEU A 69 5.98 -12.78 -5.03
CA LEU A 69 6.00 -13.29 -6.41
C LEU A 69 6.25 -12.20 -7.45
N SER A 70 5.99 -10.92 -7.15
CA SER A 70 6.33 -9.86 -8.12
C SER A 70 7.86 -9.74 -8.26
N PRO A 71 8.36 -9.64 -9.51
CA PRO A 71 9.78 -9.49 -9.80
C PRO A 71 10.34 -8.12 -9.40
#